data_AF-A0A6V7WIN5-F1
#
_entry.id   AF-A0A6V7WIN5-F1
#
_cell.length_a   1.000
_cell.length_b   1.000
_cell.length_c   1.000
_cell.angle_alpha   90.00
_cell.angle_beta   90.00
_cell.angle_gamma   90.00
#
_symmetry.space_group_name_H-M   'P 1'
#
loop_
_entity.id
_entity.type
_entity.pdbx_description
1 polymer ?
#
loop_
_entity_poly.entity_id
_entity_poly.type
_entity_poly.pdbx_seq_one_letter_code
_entity_poly.pdbx_strand_id
1 'polypeptide(L)'
;MIMKVLLLYPDTNFIELIERFFLTFSTWNWKTPIRIKTPKEIVNEKQKNQEEITVYSPTFSENSLTFKITKLNAKIIKNEFLNGFYEINELIQNNKQLNNFGEIIEGNKFISKYQNYIIIFCVTNSQINQEKFCNFVEKQIKSEIEEQIANIDEVDYCHFGLKTENCGLNLPKIDQFCTSWIVGIKLKSFSLNNSINFKEKYKLIRKNIFKNFILENKNGEILKEKKKLSIFDISGNILQKEFSKGFVLK
;
A
#
# COMPACT_ATOMS: atom_id res chain seq x y z
N MET A 1 8.76 5.99 -14.45
CA MET A 1 8.37 7.34 -13.98
C MET A 1 9.57 8.27 -13.90
N ILE A 2 10.60 7.99 -13.10
CA ILE A 2 11.84 8.81 -13.05
C ILE A 2 12.45 9.03 -14.44
N MET A 3 12.60 7.97 -15.25
CA MET A 3 13.09 8.09 -16.63
C MET A 3 12.26 9.08 -17.47
N LYS A 4 10.93 9.16 -17.25
CA LYS A 4 10.08 10.11 -17.97
C LYS A 4 10.45 11.55 -17.60
N VAL A 5 10.75 11.80 -16.32
CA VAL A 5 11.14 13.12 -15.82
C VAL A 5 12.49 13.53 -16.41
N LEU A 6 13.48 12.62 -16.40
CA LEU A 6 14.79 12.87 -17.03
C LEU A 6 14.69 13.20 -18.53
N LEU A 7 13.73 12.61 -19.24
CA LEU A 7 13.48 12.93 -20.65
C LEU A 7 12.80 14.30 -20.85
N LEU A 8 12.04 14.78 -19.87
CA LEU A 8 11.38 16.09 -19.92
C LEU A 8 12.31 17.23 -19.46
N TYR A 9 13.20 16.94 -18.51
CA TYR A 9 14.15 17.88 -17.94
C TYR A 9 15.55 17.28 -18.07
N PRO A 10 16.21 17.44 -19.23
CA PRO A 10 17.61 17.05 -19.36
C PRO A 10 18.48 17.91 -18.44
N ASP A 11 19.62 17.36 -18.01
CA ASP A 11 20.65 18.08 -17.24
C ASP A 11 20.28 18.51 -15.81
N THR A 12 19.22 17.94 -15.23
CA THR A 12 18.88 18.17 -13.82
C THR A 12 19.87 17.50 -12.86
N ASN A 13 20.34 18.22 -11.85
CA ASN A 13 21.03 17.60 -10.71
C ASN A 13 20.05 16.77 -9.84
N PHE A 14 20.56 16.06 -8.84
CA PHE A 14 19.75 15.17 -8.01
C PHE A 14 18.58 15.87 -7.28
N ILE A 15 18.82 17.06 -6.74
CA ILE A 15 17.81 17.83 -6.00
C ILE A 15 16.72 18.30 -6.95
N GLU A 16 17.13 18.88 -8.07
CA GLU A 16 16.19 19.33 -9.10
C GLU A 16 15.40 18.15 -9.67
N LEU A 17 16.03 16.99 -9.88
CA LEU A 17 15.33 15.80 -10.36
C LEU A 17 14.20 15.37 -9.40
N ILE A 18 14.43 15.43 -8.09
CA ILE A 18 13.41 15.11 -7.08
C ILE A 18 12.27 16.14 -7.15
N GLU A 19 12.59 17.43 -7.15
CA GLU A 19 11.59 18.50 -7.26
C GLU A 19 10.75 18.35 -8.54
N ARG A 20 11.41 18.17 -9.69
CA ARG A 20 10.75 17.96 -10.99
C ARG A 20 9.91 16.69 -11.01
N PHE A 21 10.33 15.64 -10.30
CA PHE A 21 9.57 14.40 -10.21
C PHE A 21 8.23 14.60 -9.50
N PHE A 22 8.25 15.24 -8.33
CA PHE A 22 7.02 15.51 -7.59
C PHE A 22 6.16 16.57 -8.27
N LEU A 23 6.76 17.62 -8.85
CA LEU A 23 6.04 18.59 -9.68
C LEU A 23 5.32 17.90 -10.85
N THR A 24 6.05 17.10 -11.63
CA THR A 24 5.50 16.46 -12.83
C THR A 24 4.32 15.56 -12.49
N PHE A 25 4.44 14.71 -11.47
CA PHE A 25 3.40 13.74 -11.14
C PHE A 25 2.28 14.29 -10.25
N SER A 26 2.51 15.38 -9.51
CA SER A 26 1.44 16.10 -8.82
C SER A 26 0.49 16.81 -9.79
N THR A 27 1.01 17.32 -10.91
CA THR A 27 0.20 17.99 -11.96
C THR A 27 -0.11 17.10 -13.16
N TRP A 28 0.27 15.81 -13.14
CA TRP A 28 0.08 14.91 -14.28
C TRP A 28 -1.40 14.65 -14.56
N ASN A 29 -1.79 14.77 -15.83
CA ASN A 29 -3.11 14.28 -16.25
C ASN A 29 -3.06 12.75 -16.28
N TRP A 30 -3.56 12.10 -15.23
CA TRP A 30 -3.54 10.64 -15.08
C TRP A 30 -4.34 9.85 -16.12
N LYS A 31 -5.17 10.51 -16.93
CA LYS A 31 -5.76 9.90 -18.13
C LYS A 31 -4.72 9.65 -19.22
N THR A 32 -3.62 10.40 -19.20
CA THR A 32 -2.50 10.23 -20.12
C THR A 32 -1.54 9.18 -19.55
N PRO A 33 -1.35 8.05 -20.22
CA PRO A 33 -0.42 7.03 -19.75
C PRO A 33 1.03 7.50 -19.84
N ILE A 34 1.84 7.05 -18.89
CA ILE A 34 3.25 7.38 -18.82
C ILE A 34 4.02 6.44 -19.76
N ARG A 35 4.60 7.02 -20.82
CA ARG A 35 5.45 6.33 -21.80
C ARG A 35 6.81 7.00 -21.94
N ILE A 36 7.84 6.15 -22.10
CA ILE A 36 9.22 6.58 -22.38
C ILE A 36 9.39 6.86 -23.88
N LYS A 37 8.75 6.09 -24.77
CA LYS A 37 8.81 6.24 -26.22
C LYS A 37 7.42 6.54 -26.77
N THR A 38 7.35 7.18 -27.94
CA THR A 38 6.11 7.27 -28.70
C THR A 38 5.72 5.87 -29.19
N PRO A 39 4.45 5.46 -29.03
CA PRO A 39 4.01 4.14 -29.50
C PRO A 39 4.14 4.11 -31.03
N LYS A 40 4.70 3.01 -31.57
CA LYS A 40 4.84 2.83 -33.02
C LYS A 40 3.53 2.46 -33.70
N GLU A 41 2.56 1.94 -32.94
CA GLU A 41 1.23 1.57 -33.41
C GLU A 41 0.15 2.19 -32.52
N ILE A 42 -1.03 2.43 -33.09
CA ILE A 42 -2.20 2.95 -32.37
C ILE A 42 -2.73 1.83 -31.47
N VAL A 43 -2.19 1.73 -30.25
CA VAL A 43 -2.69 0.79 -29.23
C VAL A 43 -4.17 1.13 -28.96
N ASN A 44 -5.08 0.19 -29.29
CA ASN A 44 -6.53 0.30 -29.12
C ASN A 44 -6.89 1.02 -27.81
N GLU A 45 -7.32 2.28 -27.91
CA GLU A 45 -7.59 3.13 -26.74
C GLU A 45 -8.82 2.68 -25.94
N LYS A 46 -9.70 1.87 -26.57
CA LYS A 46 -10.95 1.40 -25.96
C LYS A 46 -10.75 0.46 -24.76
N GLN A 47 -9.62 -0.24 -24.65
CA GLN A 47 -9.29 -1.05 -23.47
C GLN A 47 -8.60 -0.25 -22.35
N LYS A 48 -8.18 1.00 -22.61
CA LYS A 48 -7.38 1.82 -21.67
C LYS A 48 -8.20 2.55 -20.60
N ASN A 49 -9.53 2.65 -20.75
CA ASN A 49 -10.37 3.55 -19.94
C ASN A 49 -10.67 3.08 -18.50
N GLN A 50 -10.10 1.97 -18.04
CA GLN A 50 -10.38 1.45 -16.70
C GLN A 50 -9.28 1.72 -15.67
N GLU A 51 -8.03 1.89 -16.11
CA GLU A 51 -6.90 2.12 -15.19
C GLU A 51 -6.82 3.60 -14.77
N GLU A 52 -6.74 3.83 -13.46
CA GLU A 52 -6.62 5.18 -12.89
C GLU A 52 -5.21 5.76 -13.01
N ILE A 53 -4.20 4.89 -13.16
CA ILE A 53 -2.78 5.18 -13.36
C ILE A 53 -2.22 4.12 -14.31
N THR A 54 -1.68 4.54 -15.46
CA THR A 54 -1.08 3.62 -16.44
C THR A 54 0.37 3.99 -16.73
N VAL A 55 1.28 3.05 -16.51
CA VAL A 55 2.70 3.15 -16.88
C VAL A 55 3.04 1.99 -17.80
N TYR A 56 3.50 2.27 -19.02
CA TYR A 56 3.85 1.21 -19.97
C TYR A 56 5.32 0.80 -19.88
N SER A 57 5.57 -0.50 -20.08
CA SER A 57 6.92 -1.02 -20.30
C SER A 57 7.52 -0.43 -21.59
N PRO A 58 8.84 -0.15 -21.64
CA PRO A 58 9.50 0.38 -22.83
C PRO A 58 9.81 -0.69 -23.90
N THR A 59 9.17 -1.85 -23.81
CA THR A 59 9.34 -3.02 -24.68
C THR A 59 8.52 -2.89 -25.97
N PHE A 60 8.85 -3.70 -26.97
CA PHE A 60 8.09 -3.73 -28.23
C PHE A 60 6.61 -4.04 -28.02
N SER A 61 6.31 -5.05 -27.19
CA SER A 61 4.98 -5.26 -26.62
C SER A 61 4.82 -4.36 -25.38
N GLU A 62 4.15 -3.23 -25.54
CA GLU A 62 3.82 -2.36 -24.40
C GLU A 62 2.79 -3.05 -23.50
N ASN A 63 3.17 -3.33 -22.25
CA ASN A 63 2.27 -3.84 -21.22
C ASN A 63 2.16 -2.81 -20.09
N SER A 64 0.96 -2.67 -19.51
CA SER A 64 0.79 -1.86 -18.30
C SER A 64 1.56 -2.51 -17.15
N LEU A 65 2.46 -1.75 -16.52
CA LEU A 65 3.19 -2.14 -15.31
C LEU A 65 2.37 -1.86 -14.05
N THR A 66 1.26 -1.15 -14.18
CA THR A 66 0.40 -0.68 -13.08
C THR A 66 -0.99 -1.32 -13.10
N PHE A 67 -1.16 -2.43 -13.82
CA PHE A 67 -2.44 -3.16 -13.93
C PHE A 67 -3.05 -3.63 -12.59
N LYS A 68 -2.24 -3.69 -11.52
CA LYS A 68 -2.69 -4.03 -10.16
C LYS A 68 -3.12 -2.82 -9.32
N ILE A 69 -2.97 -1.60 -9.84
CA ILE A 69 -3.37 -0.39 -9.11
C ILE A 69 -4.88 -0.29 -9.13
N THR A 70 -5.50 -0.48 -7.97
CA THR A 70 -6.93 -0.24 -7.77
C THR A 70 -7.24 1.25 -7.69
N LYS A 71 -8.53 1.62 -7.81
CA LYS A 71 -8.99 3.00 -7.67
C LYS A 71 -8.61 3.63 -6.32
N LEU A 72 -8.71 2.87 -5.23
CA LEU A 72 -8.31 3.33 -3.90
C LEU A 72 -6.80 3.60 -3.84
N ASN A 73 -5.98 2.68 -4.37
CA ASN A 73 -4.52 2.82 -4.39
C ASN A 73 -4.08 3.98 -5.28
N ALA A 74 -4.73 4.17 -6.44
CA ALA A 74 -4.47 5.31 -7.30
C ALA A 74 -4.73 6.64 -6.57
N LYS A 75 -5.81 6.73 -5.77
CA LYS A 75 -6.08 7.93 -4.97
C LYS A 75 -4.97 8.21 -3.96
N ILE A 76 -4.43 7.18 -3.30
CA ILE A 76 -3.28 7.31 -2.38
C ILE A 76 -2.09 7.87 -3.14
N ILE A 77 -1.69 7.21 -4.24
CA ILE A 77 -0.50 7.59 -5.02
C ILE A 77 -0.59 9.03 -5.51
N LYS A 78 -1.74 9.44 -6.07
CA LYS A 78 -2.00 10.81 -6.53
C LYS A 78 -1.85 11.82 -5.38
N ASN A 79 -2.38 11.49 -4.21
CA ASN A 79 -2.29 12.35 -3.02
C ASN A 79 -0.86 12.42 -2.46
N GLU A 80 -0.10 11.32 -2.47
CA GLU A 80 1.30 11.34 -2.02
C GLU A 80 2.20 12.14 -2.96
N PHE A 81 1.92 12.16 -4.27
CA PHE A 81 2.63 13.07 -5.18
C PHE A 81 2.38 14.54 -4.85
N LEU A 82 1.13 14.91 -4.53
CA LEU A 82 0.80 16.28 -4.10
C LEU A 82 1.47 16.62 -2.77
N ASN A 83 1.35 15.75 -1.76
CA ASN A 83 1.97 15.96 -0.45
C ASN A 83 3.49 16.09 -0.56
N GLY A 84 4.15 15.18 -1.28
CA GLY A 84 5.59 15.21 -1.46
C GLY A 84 6.06 16.45 -2.21
N PHE A 85 5.29 16.96 -3.17
CA PHE A 85 5.60 18.24 -3.82
C PHE A 85 5.58 19.41 -2.82
N TYR A 86 4.58 19.48 -1.94
CA TYR A 86 4.55 20.52 -0.90
C TYR A 86 5.71 20.40 0.08
N GLU A 87 5.99 19.19 0.59
CA GLU A 87 7.09 18.96 1.53
C GLU A 87 8.45 19.33 0.91
N ILE A 88 8.71 18.94 -0.34
CA ILE A 88 9.97 19.27 -1.04
C ILE A 88 10.10 20.77 -1.27
N ASN A 89 9.04 21.45 -1.70
CA ASN A 89 9.09 22.90 -1.89
C ASN A 89 9.36 23.64 -0.58
N GLU A 90 8.73 23.21 0.52
CA GLU A 90 8.98 23.79 1.85
C GLU A 90 10.44 23.58 2.29
N LEU A 91 11.01 22.39 2.05
CA LEU A 91 12.41 22.10 2.38
C LEU A 91 13.39 22.96 1.59
N ILE A 92 13.15 23.11 0.28
CA ILE A 92 13.96 23.93 -0.62
C ILE A 92 13.88 25.41 -0.20
N GLN A 93 12.67 25.93 0.06
CA GLN A 93 12.47 27.32 0.48
C GLN A 93 13.17 27.65 1.81
N ASN A 94 13.21 26.70 2.74
CA ASN A 94 13.81 26.89 4.05
C ASN A 94 15.33 26.66 4.09
N ASN A 95 15.99 26.42 2.94
CA ASN A 95 17.41 26.05 2.85
C ASN A 95 17.82 24.90 3.81
N LYS A 96 16.86 24.05 4.21
CA LYS A 96 17.18 22.88 5.03
C LYS A 96 18.03 21.96 4.18
N GLN A 97 19.16 21.50 4.72
CA GLN A 97 20.00 20.54 4.00
C GLN A 97 19.15 19.31 3.66
N LEU A 98 19.05 19.04 2.36
CA LEU A 98 18.37 17.87 1.80
C LEU A 98 19.05 16.54 2.19
N ASN A 99 20.12 16.60 2.99
CA ASN A 99 20.83 15.45 3.54
C ASN A 99 19.95 14.61 4.51
N ASN A 100 18.83 15.16 5.01
CA ASN A 100 17.88 14.48 5.89
C ASN A 100 16.64 13.93 5.17
N PHE A 101 16.69 13.63 3.86
CA PHE A 101 15.58 12.98 3.15
C PHE A 101 15.05 11.71 3.85
N GLY A 102 15.90 11.02 4.64
CA GLY A 102 15.51 9.84 5.43
C GLY A 102 14.41 10.10 6.46
N GLU A 103 14.27 11.34 6.97
CA GLU A 103 13.25 11.71 7.96
C GLU A 103 11.86 11.93 7.34
N ILE A 104 11.77 12.08 6.02
CA ILE A 104 10.50 12.26 5.31
C ILE A 104 9.68 10.95 5.31
N ILE A 105 10.33 9.81 5.52
CA ILE A 105 9.75 8.47 5.48
C ILE A 105 9.54 7.93 6.90
N GLU A 106 8.77 8.63 7.73
CA GLU A 106 8.47 8.13 9.07
C GLU A 106 7.22 7.25 9.09
N GLY A 107 7.39 5.97 9.43
CA GLY A 107 6.31 5.01 9.68
C GLY A 107 5.32 5.45 10.78
N ASN A 108 5.73 6.36 11.68
CA ASN A 108 4.85 6.96 12.69
C ASN A 108 3.72 7.79 12.06
N LYS A 109 3.97 8.47 10.92
CA LYS A 109 2.92 9.21 10.20
C LYS A 109 1.81 8.28 9.71
N PHE A 110 2.11 7.02 9.39
CA PHE A 110 1.10 6.09 8.88
C PHE A 110 0.04 5.73 9.94
N ILE A 111 0.45 5.56 11.20
CA ILE A 111 -0.42 5.13 12.30
C ILE A 111 -1.31 6.29 12.82
N SER A 112 -0.92 7.53 12.53
CA SER A 112 -1.76 8.70 12.77
C SER A 112 -2.66 9.08 11.59
N LYS A 113 -2.43 8.51 10.39
CA LYS A 113 -3.11 8.92 9.14
C LYS A 113 -4.54 8.39 8.96
N TYR A 114 -4.90 7.28 9.62
CA TYR A 114 -6.18 6.60 9.39
C TYR A 114 -6.98 6.43 10.69
N GLN A 115 -8.32 6.44 10.58
CA GLN A 115 -9.18 6.23 11.75
C GLN A 115 -9.37 4.75 12.08
N ASN A 116 -9.30 3.89 11.08
CA ASN A 116 -9.49 2.45 11.22
C ASN A 116 -8.32 1.71 10.60
N TYR A 117 -7.94 0.58 11.19
CA TYR A 117 -6.87 -0.25 10.71
C TYR A 117 -7.27 -1.71 10.71
N ILE A 118 -6.68 -2.46 9.79
CA ILE A 118 -6.71 -3.91 9.74
C ILE A 118 -5.30 -4.40 9.98
N ILE A 119 -5.14 -5.34 10.91
CA ILE A 119 -3.86 -6.01 11.15
C ILE A 119 -3.97 -7.46 10.68
N ILE A 120 -3.04 -7.89 9.86
CA ILE A 120 -2.91 -9.25 9.38
C ILE A 120 -1.66 -9.83 10.01
N PHE A 121 -1.78 -10.92 10.76
CA PHE A 121 -0.67 -11.66 11.35
C PHE A 121 -0.48 -12.98 10.59
N CYS A 122 0.76 -13.23 10.20
CA CYS A 122 1.25 -14.47 9.64
C CYS A 122 2.25 -15.07 10.63
N VAL A 123 1.91 -16.21 11.21
CA VAL A 123 2.74 -16.92 12.20
C VAL A 123 3.14 -18.29 11.66
N THR A 124 4.43 -18.60 11.76
CA THR A 124 5.02 -19.89 11.40
C THR A 124 5.97 -20.39 12.49
N ASN A 125 6.37 -21.65 12.40
CA ASN A 125 7.30 -22.30 13.31
C ASN A 125 8.75 -22.36 12.79
N SER A 126 9.01 -21.89 11.57
CA SER A 126 10.35 -21.84 10.99
C SER A 126 10.48 -20.64 10.04
N GLN A 127 11.70 -20.10 9.95
CA GLN A 127 12.02 -18.96 9.10
C GLN A 127 11.80 -19.26 7.61
N ILE A 128 12.20 -20.45 7.14
CA ILE A 128 11.98 -20.90 5.75
C ILE A 128 10.48 -20.95 5.43
N ASN A 129 9.67 -21.42 6.38
CA ASN A 129 8.22 -21.41 6.22
C ASN A 129 7.65 -20.00 6.30
N GLN A 130 8.23 -19.10 7.10
CA GLN A 130 7.80 -17.70 7.22
C GLN A 130 7.90 -17.00 5.87
N GLU A 131 9.05 -17.06 5.19
CA GLU A 131 9.21 -16.41 3.89
C GLU A 131 8.21 -16.95 2.85
N LYS A 132 8.13 -18.28 2.71
CA LYS A 132 7.22 -18.89 1.73
C LYS A 132 5.75 -18.59 2.04
N PHE A 133 5.34 -18.80 3.29
CA PHE A 133 3.95 -18.63 3.71
C PHE A 133 3.53 -17.16 3.76
N CYS A 134 4.34 -16.29 4.37
CA CYS A 134 4.02 -14.88 4.49
C CYS A 134 4.08 -14.16 3.14
N ASN A 135 5.00 -14.52 2.23
CA ASN A 135 4.97 -13.97 0.86
C ASN A 135 3.75 -14.44 0.07
N PHE A 136 3.30 -15.68 0.29
CA PHE A 136 2.07 -16.20 -0.30
C PHE A 136 0.83 -15.45 0.23
N VAL A 137 0.72 -15.34 1.56
CA VAL A 137 -0.30 -14.55 2.26
C VAL A 137 -0.31 -13.11 1.78
N GLU A 138 0.86 -12.46 1.68
CA GLU A 138 0.99 -11.08 1.22
C GLU A 138 0.47 -10.90 -0.20
N LYS A 139 0.75 -11.82 -1.13
CA LYS A 139 0.29 -11.73 -2.51
C LYS A 139 -1.23 -11.94 -2.65
N GLN A 140 -1.75 -12.97 -1.98
CA GLN A 140 -3.16 -13.35 -2.12
C GLN A 140 -4.07 -12.42 -1.33
N ILE A 141 -3.81 -12.25 -0.03
CA ILE A 141 -4.70 -11.51 0.86
C ILE A 141 -4.69 -10.02 0.54
N LYS A 142 -3.54 -9.45 0.13
CA LYS A 142 -3.50 -8.03 -0.26
C LYS A 142 -4.46 -7.75 -1.41
N SER A 143 -4.39 -8.54 -2.49
CA SER A 143 -5.27 -8.36 -3.65
C SER A 143 -6.73 -8.54 -3.27
N GLU A 144 -7.04 -9.58 -2.49
CA GLU A 144 -8.42 -9.89 -2.10
C GLU A 144 -9.02 -8.84 -1.14
N ILE A 145 -8.22 -8.33 -0.19
CA ILE A 145 -8.63 -7.22 0.70
C ILE A 145 -8.87 -5.96 -0.12
N GLU A 146 -7.92 -5.57 -0.98
CA GLU A 146 -8.03 -4.35 -1.77
C GLU A 146 -9.26 -4.39 -2.69
N GLU A 147 -9.53 -5.54 -3.32
CA GLU A 147 -10.70 -5.75 -4.18
C GLU A 147 -12.01 -5.69 -3.39
N GLN A 148 -12.14 -6.45 -2.31
CA GLN A 148 -13.38 -6.51 -1.54
C GLN A 148 -13.68 -5.19 -0.82
N ILE A 149 -12.65 -4.49 -0.31
CA ILE A 149 -12.81 -3.19 0.35
C ILE A 149 -13.14 -2.10 -0.67
N ALA A 150 -12.61 -2.17 -1.91
CA ALA A 150 -12.96 -1.21 -2.96
C ALA A 150 -14.45 -1.20 -3.31
N ASN A 151 -15.17 -2.29 -3.04
CA ASN A 151 -16.61 -2.40 -3.23
C ASN A 151 -17.45 -1.81 -2.08
N ILE A 152 -16.82 -1.28 -1.03
CA ILE A 152 -17.50 -0.59 0.07
C ILE A 152 -17.58 0.91 -0.25
N ASP A 153 -18.79 1.41 -0.53
CA ASP A 153 -19.03 2.81 -0.89
C ASP A 153 -18.55 3.82 0.17
N GLU A 154 -18.54 3.45 1.44
CA GLU A 154 -18.13 4.32 2.54
C GLU A 154 -16.61 4.51 2.61
N VAL A 155 -15.83 3.62 1.97
CA VAL A 155 -14.37 3.64 2.02
C VAL A 155 -13.81 4.62 1.00
N ASP A 156 -12.88 5.45 1.47
CA ASP A 156 -12.19 6.46 0.66
C ASP A 156 -10.74 6.07 0.36
N TYR A 157 -10.07 5.39 1.29
CA TYR A 157 -8.72 4.87 1.11
C TYR A 157 -8.57 3.49 1.77
N CYS A 158 -7.83 2.61 1.12
CA CYS A 158 -7.32 1.35 1.67
C CYS A 158 -5.81 1.29 1.40
N HIS A 159 -5.01 1.53 2.43
CA HIS A 159 -3.55 1.67 2.31
C HIS A 159 -2.85 0.50 2.98
N PHE A 160 -2.33 -0.44 2.18
CA PHE A 160 -1.48 -1.53 2.67
C PHE A 160 -0.07 -0.99 2.96
N GLY A 161 0.19 -0.58 4.20
CA GLY A 161 1.32 0.30 4.52
C GLY A 161 2.47 -0.38 5.23
N LEU A 162 2.28 -0.74 6.51
CA LEU A 162 3.40 -1.16 7.36
C LEU A 162 3.50 -2.68 7.41
N LYS A 163 4.63 -3.22 6.97
CA LYS A 163 5.06 -4.59 7.29
C LYS A 163 5.96 -4.52 8.50
N THR A 164 5.69 -5.35 9.51
CA THR A 164 6.47 -5.40 10.74
C THR A 164 7.01 -6.81 10.93
N GLU A 165 8.32 -6.91 11.15
CA GLU A 165 8.95 -8.15 11.60
C GLU A 165 8.61 -8.44 13.06
N ASN A 166 8.58 -9.73 13.43
CA ASN A 166 8.15 -10.22 14.74
C ASN A 166 6.80 -9.65 15.19
N CYS A 167 5.95 -9.31 14.23
CA CYS A 167 4.66 -8.70 14.44
C CYS A 167 4.67 -7.39 15.27
N GLY A 168 5.83 -6.72 15.31
CA GLY A 168 6.03 -5.46 16.03
C GLY A 168 5.94 -5.58 17.56
N LEU A 169 5.71 -6.77 18.10
CA LEU A 169 5.59 -7.01 19.53
C LEU A 169 6.93 -7.51 20.09
N ASN A 170 7.32 -7.00 21.26
CA ASN A 170 8.24 -7.69 22.15
C ASN A 170 7.51 -8.89 22.79
N LEU A 171 7.15 -9.88 21.97
CA LEU A 171 6.65 -11.14 22.48
C LEU A 171 7.81 -11.83 23.22
N PRO A 172 7.60 -12.36 24.44
CA PRO A 172 8.58 -13.26 25.04
C PRO A 172 8.87 -14.36 24.02
N LYS A 173 10.16 -14.69 23.81
CA LYS A 173 10.64 -15.64 22.79
C LYS A 173 9.78 -16.91 22.78
N ILE A 174 8.78 -16.92 21.92
CA ILE A 174 8.11 -18.14 21.48
C ILE A 174 8.93 -18.55 20.24
N ASP A 175 9.20 -19.85 20.08
CA ASP A 175 9.85 -20.42 18.88
C ASP A 175 8.97 -20.29 17.62
N GLN A 176 8.47 -19.09 17.36
CA GLN A 176 7.50 -18.74 16.33
C GLN A 176 7.96 -17.47 15.62
N PHE A 177 7.99 -17.58 14.31
CA PHE A 177 8.32 -16.52 13.38
C PHE A 177 7.04 -15.80 13.01
N CYS A 178 7.03 -14.48 13.13
CA CYS A 178 5.82 -13.68 13.01
C CYS A 178 6.06 -12.49 12.07
N THR A 179 5.18 -12.33 11.09
CA THR A 179 5.13 -11.14 10.23
C THR A 179 3.74 -10.55 10.35
N SER A 180 3.62 -9.24 10.51
CA SER A 180 2.33 -8.59 10.36
C SER A 180 2.31 -7.46 9.35
N TRP A 181 1.13 -7.22 8.80
CA TRP A 181 0.85 -6.09 7.93
C TRP A 181 -0.28 -5.26 8.52
N ILE A 182 -0.11 -3.94 8.46
CA ILE A 182 -1.09 -2.97 8.90
C ILE A 182 -1.65 -2.26 7.66
N VAL A 183 -2.96 -2.37 7.49
CA VAL A 183 -3.72 -1.73 6.43
C VAL A 183 -4.52 -0.59 7.03
N GLY A 184 -4.27 0.63 6.57
CA GLY A 184 -4.99 1.82 7.00
C GLY A 184 -6.24 2.04 6.17
N ILE A 185 -7.37 2.27 6.83
CA ILE A 185 -8.67 2.52 6.20
C ILE A 185 -9.17 3.92 6.58
N LYS A 186 -9.48 4.73 5.56
CA LYS A 186 -10.14 6.03 5.72
C LYS A 186 -11.52 5.96 5.11
N LEU A 187 -12.51 6.47 5.84
CA LEU A 187 -13.89 6.58 5.37
C LEU A 187 -14.12 7.95 4.72
N LYS A 188 -15.04 8.04 3.75
CA LYS A 188 -15.37 9.28 3.01
C LYS A 188 -15.86 10.39 3.95
N SER A 189 -16.72 10.02 4.89
CA SER A 189 -17.13 10.89 5.98
C SER A 189 -17.11 10.13 7.30
N PHE A 190 -16.58 10.78 8.34
CA PHE A 190 -16.56 10.23 9.68
C PHE A 190 -17.94 10.45 10.33
N SER A 191 -18.85 9.50 10.12
CA SER A 191 -20.08 9.39 10.89
C SER A 191 -20.07 8.08 11.66
N LEU A 192 -20.65 8.06 12.87
CA LEU A 192 -20.79 6.82 13.64
C LEU A 192 -21.47 5.74 12.79
N ASN A 193 -22.52 6.10 12.05
CA ASN A 193 -23.25 5.18 11.17
C ASN A 193 -22.34 4.58 10.08
N ASN A 194 -21.48 5.38 9.44
CA ASN A 194 -20.53 4.86 8.45
C ASN A 194 -19.51 3.92 9.08
N SER A 195 -19.04 4.22 10.29
CA SER A 195 -18.09 3.35 11.00
C SER A 195 -18.72 2.01 11.39
N ILE A 196 -19.99 2.00 11.80
CA ILE A 196 -20.74 0.80 12.16
C ILE A 196 -20.98 -0.05 10.90
N ASN A 197 -21.48 0.58 9.84
CA ASN A 197 -21.76 -0.07 8.56
C ASN A 197 -20.47 -0.66 7.93
N PHE A 198 -19.36 0.09 7.96
CA PHE A 198 -18.06 -0.44 7.55
C PHE A 198 -17.66 -1.68 8.36
N LYS A 199 -17.80 -1.66 9.70
CA LYS A 199 -17.46 -2.81 10.55
C LYS A 199 -18.32 -4.04 10.22
N GLU A 200 -19.61 -3.87 9.96
CA GLU A 200 -20.51 -4.96 9.59
C GLU A 200 -20.13 -5.57 8.22
N LYS A 201 -19.95 -4.73 7.20
CA LYS A 201 -19.49 -5.17 5.87
C LYS A 201 -18.12 -5.83 5.94
N TYR A 202 -17.19 -5.25 6.69
CA TYR A 202 -15.84 -5.78 6.88
C TYR A 202 -15.84 -7.13 7.60
N LYS A 203 -16.71 -7.33 8.59
CA LYS A 203 -16.86 -8.62 9.27
C LYS A 203 -17.24 -9.73 8.30
N LEU A 204 -18.10 -9.44 7.32
CA LEU A 204 -18.47 -10.38 6.26
C LEU A 204 -17.29 -10.65 5.31
N ILE A 205 -16.60 -9.60 4.86
CA ILE A 205 -15.41 -9.69 4.00
C ILE A 205 -14.33 -10.54 4.66
N ARG A 206 -14.00 -10.26 5.93
CA ARG A 206 -13.04 -11.02 6.72
C ARG A 206 -13.40 -12.51 6.75
N LYS A 207 -14.69 -12.84 6.98
CA LYS A 207 -15.16 -14.24 6.98
C LYS A 207 -14.98 -14.90 5.61
N ASN A 208 -15.25 -14.18 4.53
CA ASN A 208 -15.10 -14.68 3.16
C ASN A 208 -13.64 -14.90 2.79
N ILE A 209 -12.75 -13.93 3.07
CA ILE A 209 -11.31 -14.06 2.85
C ILE A 209 -10.76 -15.29 3.58
N PHE A 210 -11.11 -15.46 4.85
CA PHE A 210 -10.68 -16.66 5.60
C PHE A 210 -11.21 -17.95 4.97
N LYS A 211 -12.46 -17.97 4.52
CA LYS A 211 -13.06 -19.15 3.89
C LYS A 211 -12.38 -19.48 2.57
N ASN A 212 -12.13 -18.49 1.71
CA ASN A 212 -11.46 -18.64 0.43
C ASN A 212 -10.03 -19.11 0.62
N PHE A 213 -9.29 -18.47 1.54
CA PHE A 213 -7.95 -18.88 1.92
C PHE A 213 -7.91 -20.33 2.38
N ILE A 214 -8.87 -20.78 3.20
CA ILE A 214 -8.95 -22.19 3.62
C ILE A 214 -9.26 -23.10 2.42
N LEU A 215 -10.24 -22.75 1.59
CA LEU A 215 -10.68 -23.57 0.45
C LEU A 215 -9.57 -23.80 -0.58
N GLU A 216 -8.88 -22.74 -0.98
CA GLU A 216 -7.77 -22.81 -1.93
C GLU A 216 -6.58 -23.60 -1.40
N ASN A 217 -6.45 -23.69 -0.07
CA ASN A 217 -5.35 -24.37 0.60
C ASN A 217 -5.73 -25.74 1.18
N LYS A 218 -6.97 -26.24 0.98
CA LYS A 218 -7.36 -27.61 1.40
C LYS A 218 -6.52 -28.70 0.74
N ASN A 219 -5.93 -28.42 -0.42
CA ASN A 219 -5.10 -29.35 -1.18
C ASN A 219 -3.59 -29.06 -1.06
N GLY A 220 -3.19 -27.99 -0.37
CA GLY A 220 -1.78 -27.57 -0.25
C GLY A 220 -1.15 -28.01 1.07
N GLU A 221 0.14 -28.36 1.04
CA GLU A 221 0.96 -28.61 2.25
C GLU A 221 1.07 -27.40 3.22
N ILE A 222 0.41 -26.29 2.88
CA ILE A 222 0.50 -24.98 3.53
C ILE A 222 -0.37 -24.91 4.79
N LEU A 223 -1.40 -25.76 4.95
CA LEU A 223 -2.20 -25.85 6.19
C LEU A 223 -1.73 -26.98 7.13
N LYS A 224 -0.60 -27.65 6.85
CA LYS A 224 0.01 -28.60 7.78
C LYS A 224 0.35 -27.91 9.11
N GLU A 225 0.23 -28.66 10.20
CA GLU A 225 0.25 -28.19 11.58
C GLU A 225 1.33 -27.11 11.84
N LYS A 226 0.91 -26.02 12.50
CA LYS A 226 1.73 -24.88 13.01
C LYS A 226 1.91 -23.64 12.11
N LYS A 227 1.12 -23.47 11.03
CA LYS A 227 0.95 -22.18 10.34
C LYS A 227 -0.38 -21.53 10.75
N LYS A 228 -0.37 -20.25 11.12
CA LYS A 228 -1.57 -19.53 11.57
C LYS A 228 -1.67 -18.16 10.90
N LEU A 229 -2.84 -17.88 10.32
CA LEU A 229 -3.24 -16.58 9.81
C LEU A 229 -4.31 -16.01 10.74
N SER A 230 -4.13 -14.77 11.19
CA SER A 230 -5.16 -14.03 11.93
C SER A 230 -5.28 -12.62 11.39
N ILE A 231 -6.51 -12.15 11.21
CA ILE A 231 -6.83 -10.80 10.71
C ILE A 231 -7.66 -10.13 11.80
N PHE A 232 -7.38 -8.89 12.16
CA PHE A 232 -8.10 -8.14 13.19
C PHE A 232 -8.38 -6.72 12.70
N ASP A 233 -9.52 -6.16 13.11
CA ASP A 233 -9.82 -4.74 13.00
C ASP A 233 -9.50 -4.02 14.31
N ILE A 234 -8.89 -2.84 14.20
CA ILE A 234 -8.52 -2.01 15.36
C ILE A 234 -8.75 -0.55 15.03
N SER A 235 -9.27 0.21 15.99
CA SER A 235 -9.38 1.67 15.84
C SER A 235 -8.01 2.33 15.95
N GLY A 236 -7.80 3.44 15.23
CA GLY A 236 -6.54 4.18 15.24
C GLY A 236 -6.08 4.60 16.64
N ASN A 237 -7.00 5.05 17.50
CA ASN A 237 -6.68 5.46 18.87
C ASN A 237 -6.07 4.31 19.70
N ILE A 238 -6.60 3.09 19.57
CA ILE A 238 -6.07 1.91 20.26
C ILE A 238 -4.71 1.54 19.66
N LEU A 239 -4.60 1.55 18.33
CA LEU A 239 -3.34 1.22 17.65
C LEU A 239 -2.22 2.19 18.06
N GLN A 240 -2.46 3.49 18.05
CA GLN A 240 -1.51 4.51 18.49
C GLN A 240 -1.07 4.30 19.95
N LYS A 241 -2.01 3.96 20.83
CA LYS A 241 -1.71 3.67 22.24
C LYS A 241 -0.81 2.44 22.37
N GLU A 242 -1.08 1.37 21.62
CA GLU A 242 -0.21 0.18 21.63
C GLU A 242 1.17 0.48 21.04
N PHE A 243 1.25 1.33 20.01
CA PHE A 243 2.53 1.75 19.45
C PHE A 243 3.37 2.59 20.43
N SER A 244 2.73 3.50 21.16
CA SER A 244 3.39 4.31 22.19
C SER A 244 3.94 3.50 23.37
N LYS A 245 3.46 2.26 23.58
CA LYS A 245 3.93 1.36 24.65
C LYS A 245 5.15 0.51 24.26
N GLY A 246 5.72 0.73 23.09
CA GLY A 246 6.95 0.04 22.65
C GLY A 246 6.75 -1.02 21.57
N PHE A 247 5.77 -0.86 20.67
CA PHE A 247 5.94 -1.51 19.36
C PHE A 247 7.14 -0.85 18.68
N VAL A 248 8.10 -1.67 18.30
CA VAL A 248 9.27 -1.20 17.56
C VAL A 248 8.99 -1.46 16.08
N LEU A 249 8.85 -0.39 15.29
CA LEU A 249 9.06 -0.45 13.85
C LEU A 249 10.58 -0.55 13.65
N LYS A 250 11.06 -1.74 13.32
CA LYS A 250 12.39 -1.91 12.73
C LYS A 250 12.22 -2.08 11.23
#